data_AF-A0A498P2F8-F1
#
_entry.id   AF-A0A498P2F8-F1
#
_cell.length_a   1.000
_cell.length_b   1.000
_cell.length_c   1.000
_cell.angle_alpha   90.00
_cell.angle_beta   90.00
_cell.angle_gamma   90.00
#
_symmetry.space_group_name_H-M   'P 1'
#
loop_
_entity.id
_entity.type
_entity.pdbx_description
1 polymer ?
#
loop_
_entity_poly.entity_id
_entity_poly.type
_entity_poly.pdbx_seq_one_letter_code
_entity_poly.pdbx_strand_id
1 'polypeptide(L)'
;MAQNLSGGHHKGNVPKGLSQLETDYCNSSAYNPVNQICCNGSIHNRSSAHSKCCGQDAEPSKYVNCSGKLYKRESGLTRCCGKDVYSVADDNVLCCNGVLYRNVPEDSECVGGVIYDQNQIKMLSCGSEVYDHKKQLCCSGQLYSKTEAECCGNLLLESNKNQICCSSSTHAKLYDIKHKHFCCGHYYYNTSLWSCCAEHLKPTPKNDSSPPKYRLKPLTDLIPEMCNKTVLFGKVESMVLRQKWRDIVLRVIVAVNEVSQGPLLNLSLNHCSSPALENGMTYLWKKIKRKYKPLSIPVDLTSDIHMFITVCDINQQSDNTCSHMFYAQSGFSMHGNF
;
A
#
# COMPACT_ATOMS: atom_id res chain seq x y z
N MET A 1 3.92 27.02 36.54
CA MET A 1 3.45 28.08 35.62
C MET A 1 3.32 27.47 34.23
N ALA A 2 2.28 27.91 33.51
CA ALA A 2 1.94 27.63 32.10
C ALA A 2 1.47 26.19 31.76
N GLN A 3 0.48 25.94 30.90
CA GLN A 3 -0.63 26.70 30.30
C GLN A 3 -1.56 25.68 29.60
N ASN A 4 -2.84 26.01 29.45
CA ASN A 4 -3.86 25.24 28.72
C ASN A 4 -3.49 24.94 27.26
N LEU A 5 -3.87 23.75 26.78
CA LEU A 5 -4.31 23.53 25.40
C LEU A 5 -5.63 22.75 25.43
N SER A 6 -6.72 23.49 25.50
CA SER A 6 -8.10 23.00 25.41
C SER A 6 -8.48 22.74 23.95
N GLY A 7 -8.41 21.48 23.53
CA GLY A 7 -9.14 20.96 22.36
C GLY A 7 -10.56 20.58 22.80
N GLY A 8 -11.57 21.08 22.09
CA GLY A 8 -12.97 21.11 22.49
C GLY A 8 -13.57 19.78 23.00
N HIS A 9 -13.89 19.76 24.29
CA HIS A 9 -14.79 18.77 24.89
C HIS A 9 -16.23 19.07 24.44
N HIS A 10 -16.73 18.36 23.44
CA HIS A 10 -18.18 18.19 23.28
C HIS A 10 -18.67 17.25 24.38
N LYS A 11 -19.21 17.82 25.46
CA LYS A 11 -19.92 17.08 26.52
C LYS A 11 -21.30 16.66 26.01
N GLY A 12 -21.37 15.55 25.29
CA GLY A 12 -22.62 14.82 25.07
C GLY A 12 -22.87 13.83 26.21
N ASN A 13 -24.11 13.75 26.71
CA ASN A 13 -24.48 12.75 27.73
C ASN A 13 -24.45 11.35 27.12
N VAL A 14 -23.63 10.45 27.68
CA VAL A 14 -23.61 9.04 27.31
C VAL A 14 -24.90 8.37 27.84
N PRO A 15 -25.70 7.69 26.99
CA PRO A 15 -26.89 6.97 27.43
C PRO A 15 -26.54 5.89 28.46
N LYS A 16 -27.44 5.66 29.44
CA LYS A 16 -27.25 4.63 30.47
C LYS A 16 -26.99 3.26 29.82
N GLY A 17 -25.82 2.68 30.05
CA GLY A 17 -25.44 1.34 29.58
C GLY A 17 -24.31 1.28 28.55
N LEU A 18 -23.73 2.43 28.14
CA LEU A 18 -22.59 2.48 27.22
C LEU A 18 -21.33 3.02 27.91
N SER A 19 -20.18 2.41 27.62
CA SER A 19 -18.88 2.94 28.04
C SER A 19 -18.38 4.02 27.06
N GLN A 20 -17.50 4.91 27.51
CA GLN A 20 -16.85 5.92 26.63
C GLN A 20 -16.07 5.30 25.46
N LEU A 21 -15.71 4.02 25.53
CA LEU A 21 -15.03 3.30 24.46
C LEU A 21 -15.98 2.72 23.40
N GLU A 22 -17.29 2.67 23.67
CA GLU A 22 -18.30 2.01 22.82
C GLU A 22 -19.33 3.01 22.26
N THR A 23 -19.03 4.31 22.33
CA THR A 23 -19.96 5.38 21.96
C THR A 23 -19.35 6.24 20.86
N ASP A 24 -20.06 6.33 19.73
CA ASP A 24 -19.79 7.32 18.68
C ASP A 24 -20.80 8.46 18.76
N TYR A 25 -20.53 9.57 18.07
CA TYR A 25 -21.40 10.75 18.07
C TYR A 25 -21.91 11.08 16.67
N CYS A 26 -23.21 11.28 16.58
CA CYS A 26 -23.91 11.81 15.41
C CYS A 26 -24.27 13.27 15.71
N ASN A 27 -23.53 14.21 15.14
CA ASN A 27 -23.52 15.61 15.59
C ASN A 27 -23.24 15.71 17.10
N SER A 28 -24.23 16.10 17.92
CA SER A 28 -24.14 16.19 19.38
C SER A 28 -24.77 15.01 20.13
N SER A 29 -25.29 14.02 19.41
CA SER A 29 -26.04 12.90 19.99
C SER A 29 -25.19 11.63 20.00
N ALA A 30 -24.96 11.07 21.18
CA ALA A 30 -24.30 9.79 21.35
C ALA A 30 -25.14 8.63 20.77
N TYR A 31 -24.50 7.69 20.08
CA TYR A 31 -25.12 6.46 19.57
C TYR A 31 -24.17 5.26 19.72
N ASN A 32 -24.73 4.05 19.66
CA ASN A 32 -23.96 2.81 19.72
C ASN A 32 -23.57 2.35 18.31
N PRO A 33 -22.30 2.41 17.89
CA PRO A 33 -21.90 2.07 16.53
C PRO A 33 -22.07 0.58 16.18
N VAL A 34 -22.25 -0.30 17.18
CA VAL A 34 -22.50 -1.74 16.98
C VAL A 34 -23.86 -2.00 16.34
N ASN A 35 -24.91 -1.29 16.78
CA ASN A 35 -26.29 -1.53 16.34
C ASN A 35 -26.95 -0.29 15.74
N GLN A 36 -26.29 0.86 15.74
CA GLN A 36 -26.78 2.11 15.17
C GLN A 36 -25.77 2.72 14.20
N ILE A 37 -26.28 3.58 13.32
CA ILE A 37 -25.50 4.30 12.32
C ILE A 37 -26.02 5.74 12.21
N CYS A 38 -25.11 6.69 12.05
CA CYS A 38 -25.43 8.09 11.80
C CYS A 38 -25.45 8.37 10.29
N CYS A 39 -26.61 8.76 9.75
CA CYS A 39 -26.79 9.13 8.34
C CYS A 39 -27.21 10.59 8.24
N ASN A 40 -26.33 11.44 7.71
CA ASN A 40 -26.54 12.88 7.53
C ASN A 40 -27.13 13.60 8.78
N GLY A 41 -26.66 13.23 9.98
CA GLY A 41 -27.08 13.83 11.24
C GLY A 41 -28.27 13.14 11.94
N SER A 42 -28.85 12.09 11.34
CA SER A 42 -29.92 11.28 11.92
C SER A 42 -29.41 9.90 12.35
N ILE A 43 -29.82 9.43 13.53
CA ILE A 43 -29.42 8.11 14.06
C ILE A 43 -30.45 7.07 13.64
N HIS A 44 -29.98 5.98 13.04
CA HIS A 44 -30.80 4.84 12.59
C HIS A 44 -30.30 3.54 13.21
N ASN A 45 -31.18 2.55 13.35
CA ASN A 45 -30.79 1.19 13.71
C ASN A 45 -30.20 0.48 12.49
N ARG A 46 -29.09 -0.24 12.70
CA ARG A 46 -28.48 -1.12 11.69
C ARG A 46 -29.39 -2.32 11.45
N SER A 47 -29.71 -2.59 10.19
CA SER A 47 -30.40 -3.81 9.76
C SER A 47 -29.42 -4.99 9.58
N SER A 48 -28.12 -4.68 9.48
CA SER A 48 -27.01 -5.64 9.40
C SER A 48 -25.68 -4.95 9.75
N ALA A 49 -24.63 -5.74 10.01
CA ALA A 49 -23.27 -5.21 10.22
C ALA A 49 -22.76 -4.37 9.02
N HIS A 50 -23.29 -4.61 7.82
CA HIS A 50 -22.93 -3.91 6.59
C HIS A 50 -23.87 -2.75 6.24
N SER A 51 -24.74 -2.31 7.16
CA SER A 51 -25.60 -1.15 6.93
C SER A 51 -24.75 0.07 6.58
N LYS A 52 -25.07 0.74 5.47
CA LYS A 52 -24.45 1.98 5.01
C LYS A 52 -25.49 3.09 4.99
N CYS A 53 -25.03 4.33 4.98
CA CYS A 53 -25.92 5.47 4.79
C CYS A 53 -26.13 5.75 3.32
N CYS A 54 -27.36 6.13 2.98
CA CYS A 54 -27.73 6.65 1.68
C CYS A 54 -28.49 7.98 1.88
N GLY A 55 -27.76 9.10 1.80
CA GLY A 55 -28.32 10.40 2.17
C GLY A 55 -28.69 10.45 3.65
N GLN A 56 -29.96 10.76 3.95
CA GLN A 56 -30.48 10.82 5.32
C GLN A 56 -30.86 9.45 5.89
N ASP A 57 -31.00 8.41 5.06
CA ASP A 57 -31.52 7.11 5.52
C ASP A 57 -30.42 6.05 5.63
N ALA A 58 -30.61 5.10 6.54
CA ALA A 58 -29.85 3.85 6.54
C ALA A 58 -30.36 2.93 5.43
N GLU A 59 -29.44 2.46 4.58
CA GLU A 59 -29.72 1.52 3.49
C GLU A 59 -30.38 0.25 4.07
N PRO A 60 -31.63 -0.08 3.68
CA PRO A 60 -32.24 -1.33 4.11
C PRO A 60 -31.46 -2.49 3.48
N SER A 61 -31.15 -3.53 4.26
CA SER A 61 -30.36 -4.69 3.80
C SER A 61 -30.87 -5.38 2.53
N LYS A 62 -32.15 -5.19 2.18
CA LYS A 62 -32.81 -5.71 0.98
C LYS A 62 -32.60 -4.88 -0.28
N TYR A 63 -31.94 -3.73 -0.19
CA TYR A 63 -31.75 -2.83 -1.32
C TYR A 63 -30.27 -2.45 -1.48
N VAL A 64 -29.94 -1.91 -2.64
CA VAL A 64 -28.65 -1.31 -2.97
C VAL A 64 -28.90 0.02 -3.68
N ASN A 65 -28.20 1.08 -3.28
CA ASN A 65 -28.29 2.37 -3.96
C ASN A 65 -27.13 2.54 -4.94
N CYS A 66 -27.45 2.65 -6.23
CA CYS A 66 -26.46 2.94 -7.28
C CYS A 66 -26.72 4.36 -7.82
N SER A 67 -25.84 5.30 -7.46
CA SER A 67 -25.89 6.71 -7.88
C SER A 67 -27.27 7.39 -7.73
N GLY A 68 -27.89 7.21 -6.56
CA GLY A 68 -29.17 7.83 -6.20
C GLY A 68 -30.40 6.98 -6.48
N LYS A 69 -30.27 5.82 -7.14
CA LYS A 69 -31.39 4.92 -7.44
C LYS A 69 -31.32 3.64 -6.62
N LEU A 70 -32.44 3.28 -5.99
CA LEU A 70 -32.58 2.05 -5.20
C LEU A 70 -32.93 0.85 -6.09
N TYR A 71 -32.18 -0.23 -5.92
CA TYR A 71 -32.40 -1.52 -6.54
C TYR A 71 -32.59 -2.59 -5.47
N LYS A 72 -33.38 -3.62 -5.76
CA LYS A 72 -33.51 -4.76 -4.86
C LYS A 72 -32.19 -5.54 -4.85
N ARG A 73 -31.69 -5.86 -3.66
CA ARG A 73 -30.50 -6.69 -3.47
C ARG A 73 -30.91 -8.15 -3.64
N GLU A 74 -30.51 -8.76 -4.75
CA GLU A 74 -30.82 -10.16 -5.07
C GLU A 74 -29.91 -11.13 -4.32
N SER A 75 -28.66 -10.73 -4.07
CA SER A 75 -27.69 -11.52 -3.29
C SER A 75 -26.66 -10.62 -2.60
N GLY A 76 -25.81 -11.21 -1.75
CA GLY A 76 -24.65 -10.51 -1.17
C GLY A 76 -23.59 -10.10 -2.21
N LEU A 77 -23.73 -10.57 -3.46
CA LEU A 77 -22.82 -10.31 -4.57
C LEU A 77 -23.27 -9.13 -5.44
N THR A 78 -24.46 -8.56 -5.17
CA THR A 78 -25.00 -7.40 -5.88
C THR A 78 -24.18 -6.14 -5.59
N ARG A 79 -23.62 -5.55 -6.64
CA ARG A 79 -22.75 -4.36 -6.64
C ARG A 79 -23.33 -3.28 -7.57
N CYS A 80 -22.82 -2.07 -7.40
CA CYS A 80 -23.11 -0.95 -8.28
C CYS A 80 -21.94 -0.66 -9.21
N CYS A 81 -22.26 -0.32 -10.45
CA CYS A 81 -21.35 0.29 -11.39
C CYS A 81 -21.98 1.57 -11.92
N GLY A 82 -21.57 2.72 -11.38
CA GLY A 82 -22.25 3.98 -11.67
C GLY A 82 -23.73 3.92 -11.26
N LYS A 83 -24.63 4.06 -12.23
CA LYS A 83 -26.10 4.01 -12.04
C LYS A 83 -26.68 2.61 -12.15
N ASP A 84 -25.88 1.65 -12.61
CA ASP A 84 -26.31 0.30 -12.92
C ASP A 84 -26.02 -0.66 -11.76
N VAL A 85 -26.88 -1.65 -11.61
CA VAL A 85 -26.71 -2.76 -10.67
C VAL A 85 -26.23 -3.99 -11.45
N TYR A 86 -25.28 -4.72 -10.86
CA TYR A 86 -24.78 -5.99 -11.41
C TYR A 86 -24.41 -6.94 -10.29
N SER A 87 -24.32 -8.24 -10.58
CA SER A 87 -23.74 -9.23 -9.66
C SER A 87 -22.33 -9.56 -10.13
N VAL A 88 -21.40 -9.80 -9.21
CA VAL A 88 -20.10 -10.36 -9.62
C VAL A 88 -20.17 -11.82 -10.04
N ALA A 89 -21.32 -12.47 -9.82
CA ALA A 89 -21.60 -13.78 -10.36
C ALA A 89 -22.14 -13.70 -11.80
N ASP A 90 -22.36 -12.50 -12.34
CA ASP A 90 -22.75 -12.34 -13.74
C ASP A 90 -21.53 -12.61 -14.63
N ASP A 91 -21.65 -13.60 -15.52
CA ASP A 91 -20.60 -13.93 -16.47
C ASP A 91 -20.33 -12.76 -17.43
N ASN A 92 -19.04 -12.53 -17.75
CA ASN A 92 -18.61 -11.55 -18.75
C ASN A 92 -19.10 -10.11 -18.48
N VAL A 93 -19.17 -9.72 -17.21
CA VAL A 93 -19.52 -8.36 -16.79
C VAL A 93 -18.35 -7.69 -16.06
N LEU A 94 -17.97 -6.50 -16.51
CA LEU A 94 -16.90 -5.70 -15.91
C LEU A 94 -17.36 -4.26 -15.69
N CYS A 95 -17.14 -3.75 -14.48
CA CYS A 95 -17.29 -2.32 -14.20
C CYS A 95 -15.97 -1.61 -14.45
N CYS A 96 -15.94 -0.62 -15.34
CA CYS A 96 -14.75 0.17 -15.60
C CYS A 96 -15.07 1.66 -15.64
N ASN A 97 -14.39 2.44 -14.79
CA ASN A 97 -14.62 3.88 -14.61
C ASN A 97 -16.09 4.27 -14.42
N GLY A 98 -16.86 3.46 -13.67
CA GLY A 98 -18.29 3.71 -13.41
C GLY A 98 -19.24 3.38 -14.56
N VAL A 99 -18.74 2.78 -15.65
CA VAL A 99 -19.54 2.26 -16.77
C VAL A 99 -19.57 0.74 -16.71
N LEU A 100 -20.77 0.16 -16.79
CA LEU A 100 -20.96 -1.29 -16.76
C LEU A 100 -20.85 -1.87 -18.17
N TYR A 101 -19.87 -2.73 -18.39
CA TYR A 101 -19.66 -3.43 -19.63
C TYR A 101 -20.15 -4.86 -19.52
N ARG A 102 -20.87 -5.33 -20.54
CA ARG A 102 -21.44 -6.68 -20.63
C ARG A 102 -20.84 -7.38 -21.84
N ASN A 103 -20.74 -8.71 -21.77
CA ASN A 103 -20.09 -9.54 -22.79
C ASN A 103 -18.62 -9.17 -23.02
N VAL A 104 -17.91 -8.78 -21.95
CA VAL A 104 -16.45 -8.60 -22.04
C VAL A 104 -15.77 -9.96 -22.15
N PRO A 105 -14.63 -10.06 -22.86
CA PRO A 105 -13.83 -11.29 -22.85
C PRO A 105 -13.54 -11.76 -21.43
N GLU A 106 -13.52 -13.08 -21.23
CA GLU A 106 -13.11 -13.69 -19.97
C GLU A 106 -11.73 -13.15 -19.54
N ASP A 107 -11.56 -12.90 -18.24
CA ASP A 107 -10.34 -12.30 -17.65
C ASP A 107 -9.98 -10.87 -18.10
N SER A 108 -10.94 -10.08 -18.61
CA SER A 108 -10.72 -8.65 -18.88
C SER A 108 -10.55 -7.85 -17.58
N GLU A 109 -9.58 -6.94 -17.55
CA GLU A 109 -9.31 -6.05 -16.41
C GLU A 109 -9.48 -4.56 -16.79
N CYS A 110 -9.83 -3.74 -15.81
CA CYS A 110 -9.89 -2.29 -15.97
C CYS A 110 -8.62 -1.66 -15.39
N VAL A 111 -7.76 -1.08 -16.25
CA VAL A 111 -6.53 -0.40 -15.84
C VAL A 111 -6.61 1.06 -16.28
N GLY A 112 -6.46 2.02 -15.36
CA GLY A 112 -6.49 3.45 -15.70
C GLY A 112 -7.80 3.93 -16.36
N GLY A 113 -8.91 3.18 -16.21
CA GLY A 113 -10.20 3.49 -16.82
C GLY A 113 -10.41 2.94 -18.24
N VAL A 114 -9.49 2.12 -18.73
CA VAL A 114 -9.59 1.41 -20.02
C VAL A 114 -9.69 -0.09 -19.74
N ILE A 115 -10.50 -0.79 -20.55
CA ILE A 115 -10.63 -2.26 -20.47
C ILE A 115 -9.52 -2.90 -21.29
N TYR A 116 -8.78 -3.78 -20.67
CA TYR A 116 -7.76 -4.59 -21.30
C TYR A 116 -8.17 -6.05 -21.20
N ASP A 117 -8.22 -6.75 -22.32
CA ASP A 117 -8.24 -8.21 -22.33
C ASP A 117 -6.84 -8.77 -22.03
N GLN A 118 -6.69 -10.07 -21.70
CA GLN A 118 -5.37 -10.67 -21.45
C GLN A 118 -4.36 -10.56 -22.61
N ASN A 119 -4.81 -10.32 -23.85
CA ASN A 119 -3.92 -10.00 -24.97
C ASN A 119 -3.48 -8.53 -24.97
N GLN A 120 -4.28 -7.63 -24.39
CA GLN A 120 -4.01 -6.20 -24.25
C GLN A 120 -3.34 -5.82 -22.91
N ILE A 121 -3.49 -6.58 -21.83
CA ILE A 121 -2.74 -6.37 -20.56
C ILE A 121 -1.22 -6.61 -20.76
N LYS A 122 -0.83 -7.32 -21.83
CA LYS A 122 0.58 -7.48 -22.22
C LYS A 122 1.28 -6.17 -22.62
N MET A 123 0.52 -5.10 -22.87
CA MET A 123 0.96 -3.88 -23.53
C MET A 123 1.10 -2.73 -22.54
N LEU A 124 2.29 -2.57 -21.93
CA LEU A 124 2.66 -1.33 -21.23
C LEU A 124 3.15 -0.31 -22.27
N SER A 125 2.97 1.00 -22.02
CA SER A 125 3.51 2.05 -22.87
C SER A 125 4.87 2.54 -22.36
N CYS A 126 5.83 2.70 -23.28
CA CYS A 126 7.13 3.30 -23.08
C CYS A 126 7.28 4.47 -24.05
N GLY A 127 7.13 5.70 -23.56
CA GLY A 127 6.99 6.86 -24.44
C GLY A 127 5.74 6.74 -25.31
N SER A 128 5.91 6.69 -26.63
CA SER A 128 4.83 6.49 -27.61
C SER A 128 4.65 5.04 -28.06
N GLU A 129 5.49 4.12 -27.59
CA GLU A 129 5.50 2.72 -28.05
C GLU A 129 4.89 1.79 -27.02
N VAL A 130 4.31 0.71 -27.51
CA VAL A 130 3.67 -0.33 -26.71
C VAL A 130 4.56 -1.57 -26.70
N TYR A 131 4.77 -2.19 -25.53
CA TYR A 131 5.76 -3.27 -25.39
C TYR A 131 5.32 -4.42 -24.49
N ASP A 132 5.90 -5.61 -24.74
CA ASP A 132 5.71 -6.81 -23.93
C ASP A 132 6.59 -6.77 -22.68
N HIS A 133 5.98 -6.43 -21.54
CA HIS A 133 6.68 -6.31 -20.26
C HIS A 133 7.32 -7.62 -19.77
N LYS A 134 7.00 -8.79 -20.34
CA LYS A 134 7.67 -10.05 -19.96
C LYS A 134 9.04 -10.18 -20.60
N LYS A 135 9.24 -9.59 -21.78
CA LYS A 135 10.48 -9.68 -22.57
C LYS A 135 11.29 -8.40 -22.52
N GLN A 136 10.62 -7.27 -22.41
CA GLN A 136 11.20 -5.95 -22.53
C GLN A 136 10.97 -5.13 -21.26
N LEU A 137 11.83 -4.14 -21.04
CA LEU A 137 11.69 -3.13 -20.00
C LEU A 137 11.75 -1.75 -20.66
N CYS A 138 11.04 -0.79 -20.07
CA CYS A 138 11.15 0.61 -20.43
C CYS A 138 12.15 1.30 -19.49
N CYS A 139 13.19 1.91 -20.05
CA CYS A 139 14.15 2.72 -19.32
C CYS A 139 14.26 4.10 -19.95
N SER A 140 13.94 5.16 -19.21
CA SER A 140 14.03 6.54 -19.69
C SER A 140 13.32 6.77 -21.05
N GLY A 141 12.16 6.13 -21.23
CA GLY A 141 11.34 6.24 -22.44
C GLY A 141 11.83 5.42 -23.63
N GLN A 142 12.81 4.53 -23.44
CA GLN A 142 13.32 3.62 -24.47
C GLN A 142 13.16 2.15 -24.05
N LEU A 143 12.94 1.27 -25.04
CA LEU A 143 12.75 -0.16 -24.84
C LEU A 143 14.07 -0.92 -24.87
N TYR A 144 14.24 -1.81 -23.89
CA TYR A 144 15.40 -2.68 -23.76
C TYR A 144 14.96 -4.12 -23.50
N SER A 145 15.77 -5.10 -23.88
CA SER A 145 15.54 -6.50 -23.52
C SER A 145 15.84 -6.72 -22.03
N LYS A 146 14.93 -7.40 -21.31
CA LYS A 146 15.14 -7.76 -19.89
C LYS A 146 16.32 -8.71 -19.66
N THR A 147 16.78 -9.41 -20.70
CA THR A 147 17.95 -10.29 -20.59
C THR A 147 19.27 -9.51 -20.69
N GLU A 148 19.23 -8.30 -21.25
CA GLU A 148 20.43 -7.56 -21.64
C GLU A 148 20.67 -6.31 -20.79
N ALA A 149 19.65 -5.82 -20.08
CA ALA A 149 19.78 -4.63 -19.28
C ALA A 149 18.85 -4.61 -18.06
N GLU A 150 19.18 -3.73 -17.12
CA GLU A 150 18.37 -3.34 -15.97
C GLU A 150 18.33 -1.80 -15.87
N CYS A 151 17.25 -1.26 -15.29
CA CYS A 151 17.21 0.17 -14.98
C CYS A 151 17.85 0.48 -13.63
N CYS A 152 18.63 1.55 -13.61
CA CYS A 152 19.23 2.17 -12.44
C CYS A 152 18.70 3.60 -12.30
N GLY A 153 17.48 3.76 -11.76
CA GLY A 153 16.77 5.04 -11.84
C GLY A 153 16.47 5.39 -13.30
N ASN A 154 17.01 6.51 -13.78
CA ASN A 154 16.94 6.92 -15.19
C ASN A 154 18.15 6.47 -16.03
N LEU A 155 19.09 5.71 -15.44
CA LEU A 155 20.26 5.18 -16.13
C LEU A 155 20.01 3.73 -16.57
N LEU A 156 20.62 3.32 -17.67
CA LEU A 156 20.61 1.94 -18.14
C LEU A 156 21.88 1.21 -17.68
N LEU A 157 21.71 0.08 -16.99
CA LEU A 157 22.79 -0.85 -16.66
C LEU A 157 22.73 -2.03 -17.62
N GLU A 158 23.68 -2.13 -18.54
CA GLU A 158 23.79 -3.27 -19.46
C GLU A 158 24.46 -4.47 -18.77
N SER A 159 23.92 -5.67 -18.98
CA SER A 159 24.40 -6.92 -18.39
C SER A 159 25.82 -7.31 -18.82
N ASN A 160 26.30 -6.80 -19.96
CA ASN A 160 27.65 -7.04 -20.48
C ASN A 160 28.73 -6.13 -19.86
N LYS A 161 28.34 -5.09 -19.11
CA LYS A 161 29.26 -4.13 -18.48
C LYS A 161 29.53 -4.57 -17.04
N ASN A 162 30.80 -4.50 -16.63
CA ASN A 162 31.22 -4.78 -15.26
C ASN A 162 30.92 -3.59 -14.32
N GLN A 163 29.65 -3.21 -14.26
CA GLN A 163 29.16 -2.02 -13.57
C GLN A 163 28.15 -2.39 -12.48
N ILE A 164 28.04 -1.52 -11.49
CA ILE A 164 27.07 -1.63 -10.40
C ILE A 164 26.28 -0.34 -10.28
N CYS A 165 24.96 -0.50 -10.10
CA CYS A 165 24.07 0.59 -9.76
C CYS A 165 24.06 0.84 -8.24
N CYS A 166 24.42 2.06 -7.83
CA CYS A 166 24.16 2.55 -6.49
C CYS A 166 23.05 3.61 -6.54
N SER A 167 22.02 3.46 -5.71
CA SER A 167 20.87 4.36 -5.68
C SER A 167 20.47 4.78 -4.27
N SER A 168 19.87 5.96 -4.19
CA SER A 168 19.24 6.62 -3.02
C SER A 168 17.83 7.04 -3.41
N SER A 169 17.07 7.68 -2.51
CA SER A 169 15.70 8.14 -2.81
C SER A 169 15.61 9.15 -3.96
N THR A 170 16.67 9.92 -4.22
CA THR A 170 16.68 11.01 -5.22
C THR A 170 17.66 10.80 -6.37
N HIS A 171 18.64 9.92 -6.21
CA HIS A 171 19.73 9.78 -7.16
C HIS A 171 20.08 8.32 -7.41
N ALA A 172 20.44 8.01 -8.64
CA ALA A 172 21.05 6.75 -9.06
C ALA A 172 22.32 7.03 -9.86
N LYS A 173 23.36 6.23 -9.64
CA LYS A 173 24.65 6.34 -10.33
C LYS A 173 25.21 4.96 -10.64
N LEU A 174 25.90 4.87 -11.77
CA LEU A 174 26.64 3.68 -12.20
C LEU A 174 28.12 3.82 -11.82
N TYR A 175 28.72 2.72 -11.39
CA TYR A 175 30.13 2.64 -11.03
C TYR A 175 30.75 1.38 -11.62
N ASP A 176 32.02 1.44 -12.01
CA ASP A 176 32.77 0.23 -12.33
C ASP A 176 33.06 -0.56 -11.05
N ILE A 177 32.88 -1.88 -11.11
CA ILE A 177 33.04 -2.74 -9.93
C ILE A 177 34.50 -2.74 -9.50
N LYS A 178 34.74 -2.38 -8.23
CA LYS A 178 36.03 -2.40 -7.56
C LYS A 178 35.98 -3.31 -6.34
N HIS A 179 37.09 -3.99 -6.09
CA HIS A 179 37.24 -4.80 -4.89
C HIS A 179 37.11 -3.93 -3.61
N LYS A 180 36.50 -4.47 -2.55
CA LYS A 180 36.23 -3.76 -1.27
C LYS A 180 35.43 -2.46 -1.40
N HIS A 181 34.65 -2.29 -2.47
CA HIS A 181 33.75 -1.16 -2.61
C HIS A 181 32.28 -1.59 -2.55
N PHE A 182 31.46 -0.80 -1.87
CA PHE A 182 30.05 -1.09 -1.65
C PHE A 182 29.21 0.19 -1.78
N CYS A 183 27.92 0.05 -2.07
CA CYS A 183 26.99 1.18 -2.14
C CYS A 183 26.56 1.65 -0.75
N CYS A 184 26.49 2.97 -0.55
CA CYS A 184 25.84 3.66 0.56
C CYS A 184 24.93 4.74 -0.03
N GLY A 185 23.64 4.46 -0.14
CA GLY A 185 22.78 5.24 -1.03
C GLY A 185 23.35 5.21 -2.46
N HIS A 186 23.46 6.38 -3.09
CA HIS A 186 24.06 6.52 -4.43
C HIS A 186 25.60 6.61 -4.44
N TYR A 187 26.27 6.52 -3.28
CA TYR A 187 27.73 6.59 -3.20
C TYR A 187 28.36 5.19 -3.25
N TYR A 188 29.39 5.01 -4.07
CA TYR A 188 30.21 3.80 -4.10
C TYR A 188 31.53 4.02 -3.36
N TYR A 189 31.67 3.42 -2.17
CA TYR A 189 32.74 3.75 -1.22
C TYR A 189 33.62 2.55 -0.91
N ASN A 190 34.89 2.83 -0.60
CA ASN A 190 35.84 1.84 -0.11
C ASN A 190 35.58 1.53 1.37
N THR A 191 35.24 0.28 1.70
CA THR A 191 34.92 -0.14 3.08
C THR A 191 36.10 -0.12 4.04
N SER A 192 37.33 -0.07 3.54
CA SER A 192 38.52 0.08 4.38
C SER A 192 38.71 1.52 4.88
N LEU A 193 38.02 2.49 4.29
CA LEU A 193 38.16 3.92 4.62
C LEU A 193 36.88 4.51 5.23
N TRP A 194 35.73 4.04 4.76
CA TRP A 194 34.44 4.56 5.18
C TRP A 194 33.52 3.44 5.63
N SER A 195 32.56 3.81 6.47
CA SER A 195 31.41 3.02 6.87
C SER A 195 30.15 3.75 6.43
N CYS A 196 29.13 2.98 6.06
CA CYS A 196 27.83 3.54 5.70
C CYS A 196 26.90 3.56 6.92
N CYS A 197 26.22 4.67 7.15
CA CYS A 197 25.12 4.73 8.10
C CYS A 197 24.04 5.68 7.57
N ALA A 198 22.82 5.15 7.36
CA ALA A 198 21.69 5.89 6.79
C ALA A 198 22.04 6.67 5.51
N GLU A 199 22.69 6.02 4.54
CA GLU A 199 23.15 6.62 3.27
C GLU A 199 24.26 7.69 3.40
N HIS A 200 24.77 7.93 4.61
CA HIS A 200 25.91 8.81 4.85
C HIS A 200 27.19 8.03 5.13
N LEU A 201 28.29 8.50 4.54
CA LEU A 201 29.63 7.96 4.78
C LEU A 201 30.23 8.54 6.06
N LYS A 202 30.74 7.67 6.93
CA LYS A 202 31.49 8.02 8.14
C LYS A 202 32.87 7.37 8.08
N PRO A 203 33.97 8.07 8.40
CA PRO A 203 35.31 7.46 8.45
C PRO A 203 35.31 6.25 9.38
N THR A 204 35.82 5.10 8.92
CA THR A 204 35.86 3.89 9.74
C THR A 204 37.02 3.98 10.74
N PRO A 205 36.80 3.92 12.07
CA PRO A 205 37.86 3.52 12.99
C PRO A 205 38.16 2.04 12.69
N LYS A 206 39.44 1.70 12.50
CA LYS A 206 39.90 0.32 12.23
C LYS A 206 39.19 -0.68 13.15
N ASN A 207 38.21 -1.40 12.63
CA ASN A 207 37.88 -2.76 13.03
C ASN A 207 36.90 -3.38 12.03
N ASP A 208 37.34 -4.52 11.49
CA ASP A 208 36.70 -5.38 10.51
C ASP A 208 35.28 -5.80 10.91
N SER A 209 34.29 -4.99 10.54
CA SER A 209 32.93 -5.50 10.40
C SER A 209 32.36 -5.04 9.09
N SER A 210 32.30 -5.97 8.13
CA SER A 210 31.57 -5.81 6.90
C SER A 210 30.10 -5.47 7.22
N PRO A 211 29.57 -4.34 6.74
CA PRO A 211 28.17 -4.04 6.97
C PRO A 211 27.31 -5.02 6.15
N PRO A 212 26.22 -5.56 6.73
CA PRO A 212 25.27 -6.37 5.98
C PRO A 212 24.66 -5.58 4.82
N LYS A 213 24.60 -6.22 3.64
CA LYS A 213 23.95 -5.70 2.42
C LYS A 213 22.44 -5.55 2.67
N TYR A 214 21.97 -4.37 3.03
CA TYR A 214 20.53 -4.05 3.09
C TYR A 214 20.17 -3.18 1.88
N ARG A 215 19.47 -3.77 0.90
CA ARG A 215 18.90 -3.07 -0.26
C ARG A 215 17.38 -3.24 -0.22
N LEU A 216 16.66 -2.12 -0.17
CA LEU A 216 15.22 -2.11 -0.39
C LEU A 216 14.95 -2.41 -1.87
N LYS A 217 13.91 -3.18 -2.15
CA LYS A 217 13.54 -3.58 -3.51
C LYS A 217 12.21 -2.94 -3.92
N PRO A 218 11.96 -2.74 -5.23
CA PRO A 218 10.61 -2.54 -5.75
C PRO A 218 9.67 -3.64 -5.23
N LEU A 219 8.40 -3.29 -4.98
CA LEU A 219 7.41 -4.26 -4.48
C LEU A 219 7.19 -5.43 -5.46
N THR A 220 7.25 -5.13 -6.76
CA THR A 220 7.16 -6.12 -7.85
C THR A 220 8.20 -7.22 -7.76
N ASP A 221 9.41 -6.93 -7.26
CA ASP A 221 10.51 -7.89 -7.15
C ASP A 221 10.38 -8.80 -5.92
N LEU A 222 9.43 -8.51 -5.03
CA LEU A 222 9.16 -9.26 -3.80
C LEU A 222 7.96 -10.20 -3.93
N ILE A 223 7.13 -9.97 -4.95
CA ILE A 223 5.98 -10.80 -5.31
C ILE A 223 6.47 -11.88 -6.31
N PRO A 224 6.02 -13.14 -6.22
CA PRO A 224 5.05 -13.69 -5.27
C PRO A 224 5.68 -14.24 -3.98
N GLU A 225 7.02 -14.19 -3.83
CA GLU A 225 7.73 -14.85 -2.72
C GLU A 225 7.20 -14.44 -1.33
N MET A 226 6.83 -13.16 -1.17
CA MET A 226 6.34 -12.62 0.10
C MET A 226 4.88 -12.94 0.41
N CYS A 227 4.08 -13.46 -0.54
CA CYS A 227 2.65 -13.77 -0.34
C CYS A 227 2.40 -14.80 0.76
N ASN A 228 3.33 -15.76 0.92
CA ASN A 228 3.23 -16.84 1.90
C ASN A 228 4.06 -16.57 3.17
N LYS A 229 4.46 -15.32 3.41
CA LYS A 229 5.21 -14.91 4.59
C LYS A 229 4.35 -14.02 5.48
N THR A 230 4.71 -13.93 6.76
CA THR A 230 4.11 -12.97 7.69
C THR A 230 4.68 -11.58 7.42
N VAL A 231 3.89 -10.75 6.74
CA VAL A 231 4.28 -9.41 6.31
C VAL A 231 3.19 -8.40 6.65
N LEU A 232 3.56 -7.12 6.72
CA LEU A 232 2.62 -6.03 6.92
C LEU A 232 3.03 -4.80 6.12
N PHE A 233 2.04 -4.03 5.69
CA PHE A 233 2.22 -2.66 5.20
C PHE A 233 2.11 -1.70 6.37
N GLY A 234 3.19 -0.98 6.63
CA GLY A 234 3.31 -0.10 7.79
C GLY A 234 3.75 1.29 7.37
N LYS A 235 2.97 2.30 7.79
CA LYS A 235 3.29 3.72 7.64
C LYS A 235 4.14 4.20 8.81
N VAL A 236 5.26 4.86 8.53
CA VAL A 236 6.11 5.49 9.54
C VAL A 236 5.42 6.77 10.03
N GLU A 237 4.79 6.72 11.20
CA GLU A 237 4.09 7.88 11.79
C GLU A 237 5.06 8.88 12.41
N SER A 238 6.01 8.35 13.18
CA SER A 238 7.09 9.14 13.76
C SER A 238 8.34 8.29 13.91
N MET A 239 9.48 8.97 13.94
CA MET A 239 10.77 8.32 14.15
C MET A 239 11.73 9.24 14.92
N VAL A 240 12.49 8.65 15.83
CA VAL A 240 13.51 9.34 16.63
C VAL A 240 14.82 8.55 16.56
N LEU A 241 15.92 9.26 16.33
CA LEU A 241 17.26 8.68 16.37
C LEU A 241 17.84 8.82 17.79
N ARG A 242 18.26 7.70 18.38
CA ARG A 242 18.93 7.63 19.67
C ARG A 242 20.21 6.82 19.55
N GLN A 243 21.35 7.50 19.54
CA GLN A 243 22.67 6.86 19.35
C GLN A 243 22.70 5.95 18.12
N LYS A 244 22.77 4.62 18.31
CA LYS A 244 22.75 3.62 17.24
C LYS A 244 21.35 3.14 16.85
N TRP A 245 20.31 3.56 17.56
CA TRP A 245 18.94 3.10 17.37
C TRP A 245 18.08 4.13 16.65
N ARG A 246 17.14 3.64 15.83
CA ARG A 246 16.01 4.37 15.27
C ARG A 246 14.77 3.78 15.89
N ASP A 247 14.17 4.53 16.81
CA ASP A 247 12.88 4.20 17.39
C ASP A 247 11.80 4.69 16.43
N ILE A 248 10.88 3.82 16.06
CA ILE A 248 9.88 4.04 15.03
C ILE A 248 8.51 3.72 15.62
N VAL A 249 7.57 4.64 15.42
CA VAL A 249 6.15 4.39 15.61
C VAL A 249 5.56 4.06 14.25
N LEU A 250 5.10 2.83 14.09
CA LEU A 250 4.57 2.29 12.85
C LEU A 250 3.05 2.15 12.96
N ARG A 251 2.30 2.77 12.06
CA ARG A 251 0.87 2.47 11.91
C ARG A 251 0.71 1.31 10.93
N VAL A 252 0.10 0.23 11.39
CA VAL A 252 -0.23 -0.92 10.53
C VAL A 252 -1.43 -0.54 9.66
N ILE A 253 -1.24 -0.60 8.35
CA ILE A 253 -2.29 -0.34 7.36
C ILE A 253 -2.97 -1.65 6.98
N VAL A 254 -2.16 -2.65 6.60
CA VAL A 254 -2.61 -4.01 6.27
C VAL A 254 -1.61 -5.01 6.84
N ALA A 255 -2.10 -6.09 7.44
CA ALA A 255 -1.28 -7.22 7.86
C ALA A 255 -1.71 -8.47 7.10
N VAL A 256 -0.73 -9.28 6.68
CA VAL A 256 -0.92 -10.50 5.89
C VAL A 256 -0.37 -11.67 6.70
N ASN A 257 -1.20 -12.70 6.90
CA ASN A 257 -0.88 -13.89 7.70
C ASN A 257 -0.56 -13.59 9.19
N GLU A 258 -1.10 -12.50 9.76
CA GLU A 258 -0.89 -12.13 11.17
C GLU A 258 -2.19 -11.66 11.85
N VAL A 259 -2.39 -12.02 13.13
CA VAL A 259 -3.42 -11.44 14.00
C VAL A 259 -2.85 -10.16 14.61
N SER A 260 -3.34 -9.00 14.18
CA SER A 260 -2.77 -7.69 14.53
C SER A 260 -2.75 -7.42 16.04
N GLN A 261 -1.57 -7.05 16.59
CA GLN A 261 -1.38 -6.62 17.99
C GLN A 261 -1.89 -5.17 18.27
N GLY A 262 -2.84 -4.69 17.48
CA GLY A 262 -3.32 -3.30 17.48
C GLY A 262 -2.83 -2.48 16.27
N PRO A 263 -3.36 -1.26 16.09
CA PRO A 263 -3.11 -0.42 14.92
C PRO A 263 -1.73 0.27 14.93
N LEU A 264 -1.07 0.33 16.08
CA LEU A 264 0.23 1.00 16.26
C LEU A 264 1.26 0.01 16.82
N LEU A 265 2.45 -0.02 16.22
CA LEU A 265 3.59 -0.83 16.65
C LEU A 265 4.78 0.07 16.95
N ASN A 266 5.37 -0.10 18.13
CA ASN A 266 6.62 0.56 18.51
C ASN A 266 7.78 -0.41 18.27
N LEU A 267 8.74 0.00 17.45
CA LEU A 267 9.88 -0.85 17.09
C LEU A 267 11.18 -0.04 17.09
N SER A 268 12.29 -0.71 17.38
CA SER A 268 13.62 -0.09 17.41
C SER A 268 14.57 -0.85 16.49
N LEU A 269 15.19 -0.14 15.56
CA LEU A 269 16.13 -0.70 14.57
C LEU A 269 17.51 -0.10 14.77
N ASN A 270 18.58 -0.86 14.53
CA ASN A 270 19.90 -0.25 14.42
C ASN A 270 19.94 0.58 13.12
N HIS A 271 20.01 1.90 13.23
CA HIS A 271 19.91 2.82 12.08
C HIS A 271 21.10 2.73 11.11
N CYS A 272 22.22 2.15 11.53
CA CYS A 272 23.37 1.87 10.65
C CYS A 272 23.29 0.47 10.00
N SER A 273 22.42 -0.42 10.49
CA SER A 273 22.20 -1.76 9.92
C SER A 273 20.78 -1.92 9.36
N SER A 274 20.08 -0.82 9.12
CA SER A 274 18.76 -0.76 8.52
C SER A 274 18.71 0.38 7.50
N PRO A 275 17.89 0.24 6.43
CA PRO A 275 17.80 1.27 5.40
C PRO A 275 17.26 2.59 5.96
N ALA A 276 17.51 3.70 5.27
CA ALA A 276 16.84 4.97 5.57
C ALA A 276 15.32 4.80 5.38
N LEU A 277 14.55 5.44 6.25
CA LEU A 277 13.09 5.46 6.22
C LEU A 277 12.66 6.90 6.40
N GLU A 278 11.57 7.27 5.75
CA GLU A 278 11.06 8.64 5.75
C GLU A 278 9.74 8.72 6.51
N ASN A 279 9.53 9.83 7.21
CA ASN A 279 8.31 10.04 7.97
C ASN A 279 7.12 10.23 7.00
N GLY A 280 6.00 9.59 7.30
CA GLY A 280 4.80 9.61 6.45
C GLY A 280 4.80 8.57 5.32
N MET A 281 5.92 7.92 5.03
CA MET A 281 6.01 6.90 3.98
C MET A 281 5.57 5.52 4.47
N THR A 282 5.03 4.72 3.55
CA THR A 282 4.57 3.34 3.80
C THR A 282 5.53 2.35 3.16
N TYR A 283 5.83 1.25 3.85
CA TYR A 283 6.74 0.21 3.38
C TYR A 283 6.16 -1.18 3.63
N LEU A 284 6.62 -2.19 2.88
CA LEU A 284 6.40 -3.60 3.21
C LEU A 284 7.42 -4.05 4.26
N TRP A 285 6.92 -4.63 5.35
CA TRP A 285 7.70 -5.12 6.47
C TRP A 285 7.52 -6.62 6.60
N LYS A 286 8.62 -7.35 6.88
CA LYS A 286 8.57 -8.76 7.24
C LYS A 286 8.77 -8.94 8.73
N LYS A 287 7.91 -9.76 9.34
CA LYS A 287 8.07 -10.17 10.73
C LYS A 287 9.00 -11.38 10.81
N ILE A 288 10.02 -11.29 11.66
CA ILE A 288 10.95 -12.38 11.95
C ILE A 288 10.97 -12.54 13.47
N LYS A 289 10.24 -13.53 13.99
CA LYS A 289 10.01 -13.74 15.44
C LYS A 289 9.40 -12.48 16.09
N ARG A 290 10.18 -11.73 16.88
CA ARG A 290 9.77 -10.48 17.55
C ARG A 290 10.36 -9.20 16.91
N LYS A 291 10.98 -9.32 15.74
CA LYS A 291 11.61 -8.19 15.04
C LYS A 291 10.91 -7.94 13.71
N TYR A 292 10.92 -6.68 13.29
CA TYR A 292 10.40 -6.24 11.99
C TYR A 292 11.56 -5.76 11.13
N LYS A 293 11.52 -6.08 9.82
CA LYS A 293 12.51 -5.65 8.84
C LYS A 293 11.80 -5.04 7.62
N PRO A 294 12.15 -3.82 7.20
CA PRO A 294 11.63 -3.25 5.97
C PRO A 294 12.25 -3.95 4.76
N LEU A 295 11.43 -4.23 3.75
CA LEU A 295 11.82 -4.98 2.54
C LEU A 295 11.71 -4.16 1.26
N SER A 296 10.66 -3.34 1.13
CA SER A 296 10.39 -2.58 -0.09
C SER A 296 10.87 -1.14 0.00
N ILE A 297 11.03 -0.48 -1.15
CA ILE A 297 11.00 0.99 -1.27
C ILE A 297 9.62 1.52 -0.82
N PRO A 298 9.42 2.85 -0.66
CA PRO A 298 8.10 3.40 -0.36
C PRO A 298 7.04 2.89 -1.34
N VAL A 299 5.88 2.49 -0.81
CA VAL A 299 4.75 1.98 -1.60
C VAL A 299 3.61 2.98 -1.57
N ASP A 300 2.92 3.13 -2.69
CA ASP A 300 1.69 3.90 -2.77
C ASP A 300 0.51 3.08 -2.21
N LEU A 301 -0.26 3.71 -1.32
CA LEU A 301 -1.33 3.08 -0.57
C LEU A 301 -2.47 2.59 -1.46
N THR A 302 -2.69 3.22 -2.62
CA THR A 302 -3.82 2.91 -3.51
C THR A 302 -3.52 1.89 -4.60
N SER A 303 -2.36 1.96 -5.25
CA SER A 303 -2.00 1.04 -6.36
C SER A 303 -1.23 -0.19 -5.88
N ASP A 304 -0.20 0.02 -5.06
CA ASP A 304 0.82 -1.00 -4.82
C ASP A 304 0.34 -2.04 -3.80
N ILE A 305 -0.38 -1.59 -2.77
CA ILE A 305 -1.00 -2.48 -1.78
C ILE A 305 -2.10 -3.30 -2.45
N HIS A 306 -2.92 -2.68 -3.30
CA HIS A 306 -3.96 -3.39 -4.04
C HIS A 306 -3.35 -4.44 -4.97
N MET A 307 -2.33 -4.07 -5.74
CA MET A 307 -1.58 -5.01 -6.58
C MET A 307 -1.02 -6.20 -5.76
N PHE A 308 -0.40 -5.93 -4.61
CA PHE A 308 0.14 -6.99 -3.75
C PHE A 308 -0.96 -7.94 -3.27
N ILE A 309 -2.07 -7.41 -2.76
CA ILE A 309 -3.20 -8.23 -2.28
C ILE A 309 -3.78 -9.04 -3.43
N THR A 310 -4.08 -8.41 -4.56
CA THR A 310 -4.64 -9.10 -5.74
C THR A 310 -3.73 -10.23 -6.21
N VAL A 311 -2.43 -9.99 -6.38
CA VAL A 311 -1.51 -11.04 -6.84
C VAL A 311 -1.32 -12.14 -5.80
N CYS A 312 -1.31 -11.81 -4.50
CA CYS A 312 -1.18 -12.81 -3.45
C CYS A 312 -2.45 -13.64 -3.26
N ASP A 313 -3.64 -13.06 -3.46
CA ASP A 313 -4.91 -13.76 -3.44
C ASP A 313 -5.06 -14.71 -4.64
N ILE A 314 -4.61 -14.30 -5.83
CA ILE A 314 -4.58 -15.15 -7.04
C ILE A 314 -3.66 -16.37 -6.83
N ASN A 315 -2.51 -16.20 -6.17
CA ASN A 315 -1.58 -17.31 -5.88
C ASN A 315 -2.04 -18.22 -4.73
N GLN A 316 -3.00 -17.79 -3.91
CA GLN A 316 -3.63 -18.64 -2.89
C GLN A 316 -4.84 -19.41 -3.47
N GLN A 317 -5.40 -18.97 -4.60
CA GLN A 317 -6.52 -19.66 -5.27
C GLN A 317 -6.13 -20.94 -6.01
N SER A 318 -4.84 -21.31 -6.09
CA SER A 318 -4.46 -22.65 -6.55
C SER A 318 -4.65 -23.74 -5.47
N ASP A 319 -4.92 -23.36 -4.22
CA ASP A 319 -5.27 -24.29 -3.14
C ASP A 319 -6.31 -23.63 -2.21
N ASN A 320 -7.57 -23.96 -2.45
CA ASN A 320 -8.78 -23.71 -1.64
C ASN A 320 -9.66 -22.49 -1.97
N THR A 321 -10.93 -22.85 -2.13
CA THR A 321 -12.14 -22.05 -2.31
C THR A 321 -12.36 -20.94 -1.27
N CYS A 322 -12.89 -19.81 -1.75
CA CYS A 322 -13.60 -18.75 -1.03
C CYS A 322 -12.91 -18.10 0.18
N SER A 323 -12.57 -16.80 0.10
CA SER A 323 -13.25 -15.71 0.84
C SER A 323 -12.47 -14.36 0.81
N HIS A 324 -13.25 -13.27 0.81
CA HIS A 324 -12.95 -11.89 1.26
C HIS A 324 -12.29 -10.85 0.32
N MET A 325 -13.15 -10.02 -0.29
CA MET A 325 -12.87 -8.62 -0.68
C MET A 325 -13.22 -7.63 0.45
N PHE A 326 -12.25 -6.89 0.96
CA PHE A 326 -12.37 -5.53 1.53
C PHE A 326 -10.99 -4.86 1.28
N TYR A 327 -10.87 -3.68 0.66
CA TYR A 327 -11.04 -2.37 1.28
C TYR A 327 -11.28 -1.26 0.24
N ALA A 328 -12.13 -0.29 0.62
CA ALA A 328 -12.48 0.89 -0.12
C ALA A 328 -11.47 2.05 0.06
N GLN A 329 -11.33 2.83 -1.00
CA GLN A 329 -10.58 4.07 -1.13
C GLN A 329 -11.04 5.15 -0.13
N SER A 330 -10.09 5.96 0.37
CA SER A 330 -10.37 7.31 0.88
C SER A 330 -9.57 8.31 0.05
N GLY A 331 -10.24 8.95 -0.91
CA GLY A 331 -9.70 10.06 -1.69
C GLY A 331 -9.94 11.38 -0.96
N PHE A 332 -8.85 12.10 -0.69
CA PHE A 332 -8.87 13.51 -0.32
C PHE A 332 -9.17 14.34 -1.59
N SER A 333 -10.21 15.17 -1.56
CA SER A 333 -10.42 16.25 -2.54
C SER A 333 -9.74 17.51 -2.03
N MET A 334 -8.74 18.04 -2.76
CA MET A 334 -8.35 19.44 -2.65
C MET A 334 -9.05 20.21 -3.78
N HIS A 335 -9.94 21.13 -3.40
CA HIS A 335 -10.34 22.24 -4.26
C HIS A 335 -9.22 23.29 -4.26
N GLY A 336 -8.71 23.60 -5.45
CA GLY A 336 -7.86 24.76 -5.70
C GLY A 336 -8.55 25.66 -6.72
N ASN A 337 -9.00 26.83 -6.27
CA ASN A 337 -9.45 27.93 -7.11
C ASN A 337 -8.34 28.37 -8.06
N PHE A 338 -8.68 28.62 -9.33
CA PHE A 338 -8.26 29.79 -10.11
C PHE A 338 -9.27 30.05 -11.22
#